data_AF-Q9S460-F1
#
_entry.id   AF-Q9S460-F1
#
_cell.length_a   1.000
_cell.length_b   1.000
_cell.length_c   1.000
_cell.angle_alpha   90.00
_cell.angle_beta   90.00
_cell.angle_gamma   90.00
#
_symmetry.space_group_name_H-M   'P 1'
#
loop_
_entity.id
_entity.type
_entity.pdbx_description
1 polymer ?
#
loop_
_entity_poly.entity_id
_entity_poly.type
_entity_poly.pdbx_seq_one_letter_code
_entity_poly.pdbx_strand_id
1 'polypeptide(L)' 'LEQEIRDILVSMGQTVQEFDFDVEIGQTVRIIDGAFADYTGKITEIDNNKVKMIISMFGNDTVAEVNLNQIAEL' A
#
# COMPACT_ATOMS: atom_id res chain seq x y z
N LEU A 1 -6.30 29.10 -8.42
CA LEU A 1 -5.09 29.02 -9.27
C LEU A 1 -4.13 27.89 -8.83
N GLU A 2 -4.48 27.04 -7.86
CA GLU A 2 -3.60 25.93 -7.41
C GLU A 2 -3.99 24.55 -7.96
N GLN A 3 -5.11 24.43 -8.69
CA GLN A 3 -5.58 23.14 -9.24
C GLN A 3 -4.94 22.79 -10.58
N GLU A 4 -4.48 23.77 -11.36
CA GLU A 4 -3.96 23.55 -12.72
C GLU A 4 -2.56 22.93 -12.76
N ILE A 5 -1.86 22.84 -11.64
CA ILE A 5 -0.50 22.25 -11.60
C ILE A 5 -0.55 20.72 -11.55
N ARG A 6 -1.61 20.14 -10.97
CA ARG A 6 -1.74 18.68 -10.84
C ARG A 6 -1.94 17.99 -12.19
N ASP A 7 -2.61 18.65 -13.13
CA ASP A 7 -2.94 18.06 -14.44
C ASP A 7 -1.73 17.93 -15.38
N ILE A 8 -0.64 18.67 -15.14
CA ILE A 8 0.56 18.60 -15.98
C ILE A 8 1.37 17.32 -15.69
N LEU A 9 1.37 16.83 -14.45
CA LEU A 9 2.15 15.68 -14.03
C LEU A 9 1.62 14.35 -14.60
N VAL A 10 0.34 14.30 -14.94
CA VAL A 10 -0.34 13.14 -15.54
C VAL A 10 0.06 12.95 -17.02
N SER A 11 0.53 14.00 -17.70
CA SER A 11 0.82 13.96 -19.15
C SER A 11 2.13 13.24 -19.54
N MET A 12 2.94 12.78 -18.58
CA MET A 12 4.23 12.12 -18.82
C MET A 12 4.19 10.60 -18.93
N GLY A 13 3.01 9.98 -19.11
CA GLY A 13 2.92 8.57 -19.51
C GLY A 13 3.42 7.56 -18.46
N GLN A 14 3.65 7.99 -17.22
CA GLN A 14 3.59 7.08 -16.10
C GLN A 14 2.11 6.92 -15.79
N THR A 15 1.54 5.80 -16.23
CA THR A 15 0.34 5.24 -15.65
C THR A 15 0.62 5.12 -14.16
N VAL A 16 0.32 6.16 -13.39
CA VAL A 16 -0.03 5.98 -11.98
C VAL A 16 -1.25 5.11 -12.12
N GLN A 17 -1.05 3.81 -11.96
CA GLN A 17 -2.15 2.90 -11.86
C GLN A 17 -2.89 3.40 -10.63
N GLU A 18 -3.95 4.17 -10.87
CA GLU A 18 -4.92 4.60 -9.87
C GLU A 18 -5.51 3.30 -9.36
N PHE A 19 -4.79 2.66 -8.44
CA PHE A 19 -5.46 1.86 -7.45
C PHE A 19 -6.33 2.90 -6.74
N ASP A 20 -7.63 2.89 -7.01
CA ASP A 20 -8.71 3.56 -6.25
C ASP A 20 -8.76 3.05 -4.79
N PHE A 21 -7.61 2.65 -4.26
CA PHE A 21 -7.39 2.14 -2.95
C PHE A 21 -6.50 3.15 -2.26
N ASP A 22 -7.12 4.06 -1.51
CA ASP A 22 -6.44 5.03 -0.67
C ASP A 22 -5.72 4.28 0.46
N VAL A 23 -4.51 3.82 0.17
CA VAL A 23 -3.60 3.23 1.14
C VAL A 23 -2.96 4.34 1.95
N GLU A 24 -3.25 4.37 3.25
CA GLU A 24 -2.68 5.36 4.17
C GLU A 24 -1.80 4.72 5.25
N ILE A 25 -0.78 5.45 5.68
CA ILE A 25 0.03 5.05 6.83
C ILE A 25 -0.89 4.97 8.06
N GLY A 26 -0.87 3.82 8.72
CA GLY A 26 -1.70 3.53 9.87
C GLY A 26 -2.99 2.77 9.55
N GLN A 27 -3.34 2.60 8.28
CA GLN A 27 -4.44 1.72 7.86
C GLN A 27 -4.07 0.26 8.08
N THR A 28 -5.07 -0.56 8.39
CA THR A 28 -4.91 -2.02 8.44
C THR A 28 -5.43 -2.60 7.13
N VAL A 29 -4.58 -3.38 6.46
CA VAL A 29 -4.90 -4.03 5.18
C VAL A 29 -4.68 -5.53 5.29
N ARG A 30 -5.32 -6.30 4.41
CA ARG A 30 -5.11 -7.74 4.29
C ARG A 30 -4.16 -8.04 3.14
N ILE A 31 -3.23 -8.96 3.37
CA ILE A 31 -2.36 -9.49 2.33
C ILE A 31 -3.13 -10.60 1.60
N ILE A 32 -3.28 -10.48 0.29
CA ILE A 32 -4.05 -11.41 -0.56
C ILE A 32 -3.16 -12.34 -1.38
N ASP A 33 -1.85 -12.08 -1.42
CA ASP A 33 -0.89 -12.87 -2.21
C ASP A 33 0.49 -12.95 -1.53
N GLY A 34 1.27 -13.99 -1.86
CA GLY A 34 2.61 -14.23 -1.35
C GLY A 34 2.67 -15.04 -0.05
N ALA A 35 3.86 -15.09 0.58
CA ALA A 35 4.13 -15.91 1.77
C ALA A 35 3.35 -15.48 3.02
N PHE A 36 2.82 -14.25 3.00
CA PHE A 36 2.04 -13.66 4.08
C PHE A 36 0.56 -13.53 3.71
N ALA A 37 0.08 -14.26 2.69
CA ALA A 37 -1.34 -14.29 2.33
C ALA A 37 -2.20 -14.66 3.55
N ASP A 38 -3.40 -14.07 3.61
CA ASP A 38 -4.37 -14.18 4.70
C ASP A 38 -4.00 -13.48 6.01
N TYR A 39 -2.80 -12.90 6.12
CA TYR A 39 -2.46 -12.06 7.26
C TYR A 39 -2.93 -10.63 7.07
N THR A 40 -3.24 -9.98 8.19
CA THR A 40 -3.59 -8.56 8.25
C THR A 40 -2.45 -7.80 8.92
N GLY A 41 -2.12 -6.64 8.39
CA GLY A 41 -1.04 -5.81 8.90
C GLY A 41 -1.38 -4.33 8.89
N LYS A 42 -0.79 -3.59 9.81
CA LYS A 42 -0.89 -2.13 9.85
C LYS A 42 0.24 -1.52 9.03
N ILE A 43 -0.09 -0.70 8.04
CA ILE A 43 0.89 0.00 7.21
C ILE A 43 1.67 0.99 8.07
N THR A 44 2.99 0.91 8.00
CA THR A 44 3.91 1.82 8.68
C THR A 44 4.64 2.74 7.73
N GLU A 45 4.83 2.32 6.48
CA GLU A 45 5.58 3.06 5.46
C GLU A 45 5.06 2.68 4.07
N ILE A 46 5.06 3.65 3.15
CA ILE A 46 4.63 3.49 1.75
C ILE A 46 5.74 4.03 0.86
N ASP A 47 6.30 3.17 0.02
CA ASP A 47 7.41 3.46 -0.90
C ASP A 47 7.01 3.11 -2.33
N ASN A 48 6.49 4.08 -3.09
CA ASN A 48 5.98 3.92 -4.46
C ASN A 48 5.03 2.71 -4.64
N ASN A 49 5.57 1.53 -4.94
CA ASN A 49 4.81 0.29 -5.20
C ASN A 49 4.90 -0.73 -4.05
N LYS A 50 5.64 -0.42 -2.99
CA LYS A 50 5.84 -1.29 -1.83
C LYS A 50 5.28 -0.64 -0.59
N VAL A 51 4.80 -1.47 0.31
CA VAL A 51 4.37 -1.05 1.64
C VAL A 51 5.09 -1.89 2.67
N LYS A 52 5.56 -1.23 3.73
CA LYS A 52 5.99 -1.92 4.94
C LYS A 52 4.83 -1.89 5.91
N MET A 53 4.56 -3.03 6.50
CA MET A 53 3.53 -3.18 7.49
C MET A 53 4.01 -4.07 8.63
N ILE A 54 3.43 -3.84 9.80
CA ILE A 54 3.62 -4.71 10.95
C ILE A 54 2.46 -5.70 10.94
N ILE A 55 2.80 -6.98 10.78
CA ILE A 55 1.88 -8.10 10.92
C ILE A 55 2.13 -8.75 12.28
N SER A 56 1.07 -9.06 13.00
CA SER A 56 1.16 -9.71 14.30
C SER A 56 0.94 -11.21 14.10
N MET A 57 1.99 -12.01 14.28
CA MET A 57 1.95 -13.47 14.17
C MET A 57 2.41 -14.10 15.47
N PHE A 58 1.62 -15.03 16.02
CA PHE A 58 2.00 -15.79 17.22
C PHE A 58 2.40 -14.91 18.43
N GLY A 59 1.77 -13.75 18.58
CA GLY A 59 2.10 -12.78 19.63
C GLY A 59 3.43 -12.05 19.44
N ASN A 60 4.05 -12.15 18.26
CA ASN A 60 5.22 -11.39 17.87
C ASN A 60 4.89 -10.49 16.68
N ASP A 61 5.35 -9.24 16.76
CA ASP A 61 5.21 -8.29 15.67
C ASP A 61 6.37 -8.48 14.69
N THR A 62 6.04 -8.77 13.44
CA THR A 62 6.99 -8.95 12.34
C THR A 62 6.78 -7.85 11.32
N VAL A 63 7.87 -7.24 10.86
CA VAL A 63 7.82 -6.28 9.74
C VAL A 63 7.82 -7.06 8.43
N ALA A 64 6.78 -6.86 7.62
CA ALA A 64 6.66 -7.42 6.29
C ALA A 64 6.68 -6.31 5.24
N GLU A 65 7.42 -6.55 4.15
CA GLU A 65 7.42 -5.70 2.96
C GLU A 65 6.67 -6.45 1.86
N VAL A 66 5.58 -5.85 1.37
CA VAL A 66 4.74 -6.42 0.30
C VAL A 66 4.45 -5.36 -0.75
N ASN A 67 4.09 -5.80 -1.95
CA ASN A 67 3.72 -4.86 -3.01
C ASN A 67 2.26 -4.42 -2.88
N LEU A 68 1.93 -3.24 -3.38
CA LEU A 68 0.56 -2.68 -3.36
C LEU A 68 -0.47 -3.59 -4.06
N ASN A 69 -0.06 -4.35 -5.08
CA ASN A 69 -0.93 -5.30 -5.77
C ASN A 69 -1.15 -6.61 -5.00
N GLN A 70 -0.46 -6.82 -3.88
CA GLN A 70 -0.58 -8.02 -3.03
C GLN A 70 -1.40 -7.76 -1.76
N ILE A 71 -1.97 -6.57 -1.63
CA ILE A 71 -2.80 -6.15 -0.50
C ILE A 71 -4.20 -5.77 -0.97
N ALA A 72 -5.16 -5.86 -0.05
CA ALA A 72 -6.53 -5.40 -0.25
C ALA A 72 -7.06 -4.74 1.02
N GLU A 73 -8.10 -3.91 0.88
CA GLU A 73 -8.90 -3.46 2.03
C GLU A 73 -9.46 -4.64 2.81
N LEU A 74 -9.73 -4.39 4.09
CA LEU A 74 -10.52 -5.29 4.92
C LEU A 74 -12.01 -5.26 4.55
#